data_AF-A0A235J9W0-F1
#
_entry.id   AF-A0A235J9W0-F1
#
_cell.length_a   1.000
_cell.length_b   1.000
_cell.length_c   1.000
_cell.angle_alpha   90.00
_cell.angle_beta   90.00
_cell.angle_gamma   90.00
#
_symmetry.space_group_name_H-M   'P 1'
#
loop_
_entity.id
_entity.type
_entity.pdbx_description
1 polymer ?
#
loop_
_entity_poly.entity_id
_entity_poly.type
_entity_poly.pdbx_seq_one_letter_code
_entity_poly.pdbx_strand_id
1 'polypeptide(L)'
;MTAKLTQIFKVIEDAIAKPPIPHEPYKQSLKAWAMYCLREKGFIVVYAQNADFAIERKREEKLYFKVSNSPDDLDNSLSWIVWDSITKNASLISQKID
;
A
#
# COMPACT_ATOMS: atom_id res chain seq x y z
N MET A 1 5.03 -17.96 -1.58
CA MET A 1 3.85 -17.17 -1.10
C MET A 1 2.60 -18.05 -1.00
N THR A 2 1.89 -18.03 0.13
CA THR A 2 0.60 -18.74 0.29
C THR A 2 -0.50 -18.08 -0.55
N ALA A 3 -1.39 -18.87 -1.18
CA ALA A 3 -2.44 -18.37 -2.09
C ALA A 3 -3.31 -17.25 -1.50
N LYS A 4 -3.53 -17.26 -0.18
CA LYS A 4 -4.27 -16.22 0.54
C LYS A 4 -3.56 -14.86 0.55
N LEU A 5 -2.23 -14.86 0.63
CA LEU A 5 -1.43 -13.64 0.62
C LEU A 5 -1.43 -12.98 -0.76
N THR A 6 -1.33 -13.78 -1.82
CA THR A 6 -1.46 -13.32 -3.21
C THR A 6 -2.82 -12.64 -3.44
N GLN A 7 -3.90 -13.21 -2.90
CA GLN A 7 -5.22 -12.60 -3.01
C GLN A 7 -5.31 -11.25 -2.28
N ILE A 8 -4.72 -11.12 -1.09
CA ILE A 8 -4.69 -9.86 -0.34
C ILE A 8 -3.93 -8.79 -1.12
N PHE A 9 -2.73 -9.10 -1.60
CA PHE A 9 -1.94 -8.15 -2.40
C PHE A 9 -2.67 -7.72 -3.66
N LYS A 10 -3.37 -8.63 -4.34
CA LYS A 10 -4.21 -8.29 -5.50
C LYS A 10 -5.34 -7.32 -5.14
N VAL A 11 -6.03 -7.55 -4.02
CA VAL A 11 -7.08 -6.62 -3.56
C VAL A 11 -6.50 -5.25 -3.22
N ILE A 12 -5.31 -5.19 -2.64
CA ILE A 12 -4.60 -3.94 -2.35
C ILE A 12 -4.20 -3.23 -3.65
N GLU A 13 -3.64 -3.95 -4.61
CA GLU A 13 -3.26 -3.43 -5.93
C GLU A 13 -4.48 -2.85 -6.66
N ASP A 14 -5.59 -3.59 -6.70
CA ASP A 14 -6.85 -3.10 -7.27
C ASP A 14 -7.38 -1.86 -6.53
N ALA A 15 -7.21 -1.79 -5.20
CA ALA A 15 -7.67 -0.66 -4.40
C ALA A 15 -6.94 0.65 -4.72
N ILE A 16 -5.64 0.57 -5.00
CA ILE A 16 -4.83 1.76 -5.31
C ILE A 16 -4.83 2.08 -6.81
N ALA A 17 -4.99 1.09 -7.69
CA ALA A 17 -5.10 1.28 -9.13
C ALA A 17 -6.48 1.81 -9.55
N LYS A 18 -7.53 1.45 -8.79
CA LYS A 18 -8.90 1.95 -8.98
C LYS A 18 -9.41 2.57 -7.68
N PRO A 19 -8.80 3.71 -7.27
CA PRO A 19 -9.11 4.29 -5.99
C PRO A 19 -10.50 4.96 -6.01
N PRO A 20 -11.20 4.99 -4.87
CA PRO A 20 -12.47 5.71 -4.76
C PRO A 20 -12.32 7.21 -5.01
N ILE A 21 -11.14 7.77 -4.69
CA ILE A 21 -10.76 9.14 -5.02
C ILE A 21 -9.35 9.16 -5.64
N PRO A 22 -9.09 9.93 -6.70
CA PRO A 22 -7.74 10.09 -7.23
C PRO A 22 -6.77 10.63 -6.18
N HIS A 23 -5.48 10.27 -6.27
CA HIS A 23 -4.46 10.89 -5.44
C HIS A 23 -4.18 12.30 -5.95
N GLU A 24 -4.38 13.29 -5.08
CA GLU A 24 -4.07 14.69 -5.34
C GLU A 24 -3.03 15.15 -4.32
N PRO A 25 -1.73 15.19 -4.67
CA PRO A 25 -0.63 15.48 -3.73
C PRO A 25 -0.79 16.81 -2.98
N TYR A 26 -1.43 17.80 -3.61
CA TYR A 26 -1.69 19.12 -3.03
C TYR A 26 -2.79 19.12 -1.97
N LYS A 27 -3.67 18.12 -1.97
CA LYS A 27 -4.79 18.01 -1.01
C LYS A 27 -4.47 17.05 0.13
N GLN A 28 -3.71 15.99 -0.15
CA GLN A 28 -3.46 14.90 0.79
C GLN A 28 -2.14 14.20 0.53
N SER A 29 -1.47 13.80 1.61
CA SER A 29 -0.25 12.99 1.51
C SER A 29 -0.57 11.61 0.92
N LEU A 30 0.40 11.04 0.21
CA LEU A 30 0.28 9.69 -0.37
C LEU A 30 -0.06 8.65 0.70
N LYS A 31 0.53 8.78 1.89
CA LYS A 31 0.25 7.96 3.06
C LYS A 31 -1.23 8.02 3.45
N ALA A 32 -1.77 9.22 3.67
CA ALA A 32 -3.16 9.38 4.10
C ALA A 32 -4.13 8.84 3.05
N TRP A 33 -3.86 9.10 1.77
CA TRP A 33 -4.64 8.59 0.65
C TRP A 33 -4.60 7.06 0.54
N ALA A 34 -3.43 6.45 0.66
CA ALA A 34 -3.28 4.99 0.60
C ALA A 34 -4.02 4.33 1.76
N MET A 35 -3.88 4.85 2.98
CA MET A 35 -4.61 4.38 4.15
C MET A 35 -6.13 4.49 3.96
N TYR A 36 -6.61 5.58 3.35
CA TYR A 36 -8.02 5.77 3.03
C TYR A 36 -8.52 4.71 2.03
N CYS A 37 -7.83 4.54 0.89
CA CYS A 37 -8.21 3.56 -0.13
C CYS A 37 -8.31 2.14 0.44
N LEU A 38 -7.41 1.78 1.35
CA LEU A 38 -7.41 0.48 2.02
C LEU A 38 -8.55 0.32 3.02
N ARG A 39 -8.85 1.37 3.80
CA ARG A 39 -9.98 1.37 4.74
C ARG A 39 -11.32 1.23 4.02
N GLU A 40 -11.48 1.89 2.87
CA GLU A 40 -12.67 1.76 2.02
C GLU A 40 -12.87 0.33 1.49
N LYS A 41 -11.79 -0.45 1.35
CA LYS A 41 -11.87 -1.89 1.04
C LYS A 41 -12.11 -2.78 2.27
N GLY A 42 -12.24 -2.20 3.45
CA GLY A 42 -12.50 -2.92 4.71
C GLY A 42 -11.23 -3.41 5.43
N PHE A 43 -10.03 -2.96 5.02
CA PHE A 43 -8.81 -3.29 5.76
C PHE A 43 -8.69 -2.49 7.05
N ILE A 44 -8.20 -3.13 8.11
CA ILE A 44 -7.86 -2.47 9.38
C ILE A 44 -6.46 -1.90 9.24
N VAL A 45 -6.37 -0.58 9.05
CA VAL A 45 -5.09 0.11 8.84
C VAL A 45 -4.65 0.83 10.11
N VAL A 46 -3.47 0.48 10.61
CA VAL A 46 -2.85 1.00 11.84
C VAL A 46 -1.51 1.68 11.54
N TYR A 47 -1.12 2.63 12.40
CA TYR A 47 0.21 3.23 12.31
C TYR A 47 1.29 2.23 12.76
N ALA A 48 2.49 2.33 12.19
CA ALA A 48 3.64 1.52 12.52
C ALA A 48 4.86 2.41 12.81
N GLN A 49 5.82 1.91 13.60
CA GLN A 49 7.06 2.63 13.90
C GLN A 49 8.13 2.44 12.81
N ASN A 50 8.19 1.26 12.19
CA ASN A 50 9.22 0.89 11.20
C ASN A 50 8.76 1.00 9.74
N ALA A 51 7.52 1.46 9.53
CA ALA A 51 6.88 1.62 8.23
C ALA A 51 5.90 2.78 8.30
N ASP A 52 5.36 3.23 7.17
CA ASP A 52 4.37 4.30 7.17
C ASP A 52 3.09 3.86 7.88
N PHE A 53 2.63 2.66 7.56
CA PHE A 53 1.46 2.04 8.19
C PHE A 53 1.54 0.51 8.05
N ALA A 54 0.61 -0.16 8.71
CA ALA A 54 0.43 -1.59 8.56
C ALA A 54 -1.05 -1.95 8.44
N ILE A 55 -1.32 -3.08 7.78
CA ILE A 55 -2.64 -3.70 7.73
C ILE A 55 -2.67 -4.83 8.76
N GLU A 56 -3.62 -4.75 9.69
CA GLU A 56 -3.90 -5.84 10.60
C GLU A 56 -4.75 -6.90 9.93
N ARG A 57 -4.35 -8.16 10.13
CA ARG A 57 -5.07 -9.33 9.66
C ARG A 57 -5.47 -10.14 10.87
N LYS A 58 -6.74 -10.54 10.96
CA LYS A 58 -7.26 -11.29 12.12
C LYS A 58 -6.45 -12.57 12.32
N ARG A 59 -5.69 -12.65 13.43
CA ARG A 59 -4.84 -13.79 13.83
C ARG A 59 -3.67 -14.10 12.89
N GLU A 60 -3.26 -13.15 12.07
CA GLU A 60 -2.10 -13.27 11.17
C GLU A 60 -1.13 -12.11 11.39
N GLU A 61 0.10 -12.25 10.90
CA GLU A 61 1.10 -11.18 10.97
C GLU A 61 0.64 -9.91 10.24
N LYS A 62 1.05 -8.76 10.75
CA LYS A 62 0.77 -7.48 10.10
C LYS A 62 1.51 -7.39 8.78
N LEU A 63 0.86 -6.77 7.79
CA LEU A 63 1.53 -6.41 6.54
C LEU A 63 1.97 -4.97 6.64
N TYR A 64 3.27 -4.73 6.53
CA TYR A 64 3.87 -3.40 6.67
C TYR A 64 4.07 -2.76 5.31
N PHE A 65 3.70 -1.49 5.21
CA PHE A 65 3.75 -0.72 3.98
C PHE A 65 4.47 0.60 4.18
N LYS A 66 5.31 0.93 3.21
CA LYS A 66 5.86 2.28 3.02
C LYS A 66 5.26 2.91 1.78
N VAL A 67 5.30 4.24 1.72
CA VAL A 67 4.87 4.99 0.54
C VAL A 67 6.03 5.76 -0.06
N SER A 68 6.07 5.86 -1.39
CA SER A 68 7.05 6.67 -2.10
C SER A 68 6.42 7.39 -3.29
N ASN A 69 6.92 8.58 -3.61
CA ASN A 69 6.54 9.31 -4.83
C ASN A 69 7.50 9.03 -6.00
N SER A 70 8.46 8.12 -5.81
CA SER A 70 9.38 7.66 -6.85
C SER A 70 9.60 6.15 -6.70
N PRO A 71 9.76 5.43 -7.82
CA PRO A 71 10.08 4.01 -7.82
C PRO A 71 11.55 3.70 -7.51
N ASP A 72 12.38 4.72 -7.28
CA ASP A 72 13.81 4.60 -7.09
C ASP A 72 14.18 4.28 -5.63
N ASP A 73 15.29 3.57 -5.42
CA ASP A 73 15.87 3.25 -4.10
C ASP A 73 14.91 2.59 -3.08
N LEU A 74 13.99 1.76 -3.58
CA LEU A 74 13.08 1.00 -2.73
C LEU A 74 13.76 -0.25 -2.16
N ASP A 75 13.76 -0.34 -0.84
CA ASP A 75 14.26 -1.52 -0.14
C ASP A 75 13.29 -2.72 -0.25
N ASN A 76 13.83 -3.93 -0.35
CA ASN A 76 13.06 -5.16 -0.59
C ASN A 76 12.50 -5.80 0.69
N SER A 77 12.77 -5.26 1.88
CA SER A 77 12.31 -5.84 3.16
C SER A 77 10.83 -5.54 3.47
N LEU A 78 10.21 -4.60 2.75
CA LEU A 78 8.84 -4.15 2.98
C LEU A 78 8.06 -4.01 1.68
N SER A 79 6.74 -3.97 1.79
CA SER A 79 5.88 -3.65 0.65
C SER A 79 5.77 -2.14 0.47
N TRP A 80 5.71 -1.68 -0.78
CA TRP A 80 5.68 -0.26 -1.12
C TRP A 80 4.45 0.08 -1.95
N ILE A 81 3.81 1.19 -1.63
CA ILE A 81 2.86 1.85 -2.51
C ILE A 81 3.58 3.04 -3.13
N VAL A 82 3.79 2.97 -4.43
CA VAL A 82 4.51 3.99 -5.19
C VAL A 82 3.52 4.80 -5.99
N TRP A 83 3.59 6.11 -5.88
CA TRP A 83 2.88 7.04 -6.75
C TRP A 83 3.82 7.56 -7.82
N ASP A 84 3.46 7.33 -9.07
CA ASP A 84 4.13 7.92 -10.22
C ASP A 84 3.42 9.22 -10.60
N SER A 85 4.12 10.35 -10.43
CA SER A 85 3.59 11.68 -10.77
C SER A 85 3.45 11.93 -12.28
N ILE A 86 4.20 11.21 -13.11
CA ILE A 86 4.18 11.32 -14.57
C ILE A 86 2.96 10.60 -15.13
N THR A 87 2.76 9.35 -14.73
CA THR A 87 1.60 8.55 -15.19
C THR A 87 0.34 8.81 -14.35
N LYS A 88 0.46 9.53 -13.23
CA LYS A 88 -0.60 9.79 -12.25
C LYS A 88 -1.28 8.51 -11.78
N ASN A 89 -0.48 7.48 -11.54
CA ASN A 89 -0.94 6.17 -11.12
C ASN A 89 -0.20 5.70 -9.87
N ALA A 90 -0.91 4.95 -9.02
CA ALA A 90 -0.32 4.23 -7.91
C ALA A 90 -0.04 2.79 -8.32
N SER A 91 1.04 2.22 -7.79
CA SER A 91 1.40 0.82 -7.99
C SER A 91 1.87 0.19 -6.69
N LEU A 92 1.61 -1.11 -6.55
CA LEU A 92 2.02 -1.89 -5.39
C LEU A 92 3.26 -2.70 -5.75
N ILE A 93 4.32 -2.52 -4.98
CA ILE A 93 5.50 -3.36 -5.04
C ILE A 93 5.48 -4.21 -3.77
N SER A 94 5.12 -5.48 -3.92
CA SER A 94 5.13 -6.42 -2.80
C SER A 94 6.56 -6.80 -2.43
N GLN A 95 6.81 -7.00 -1.14
CA GLN A 95 8.07 -7.60 -0.69
C GLN A 95 8.24 -8.97 -1.36
N LYS A 96 9.45 -9.28 -1.84
CA LYS A 96 9.80 -10.64 -2.28
C LYS A 96 9.91 -11.51 -1.04
N ILE A 97 8.90 -12.34 -0.82
CA ILE A 97 8.98 -13.45 0.14
C ILE A 97 9.53 -14.62 -0.67
N ASP A 98 10.84 -14.83 -0.57
CA ASP A 98 11.50 -16.07 -1.04
C ASP A 98 10.94 -17.28 -0.27
#